data_AF-A0A928VHY2-F1
#
_entry.id   AF-A0A928VHY2-F1
#
_cell.length_a   1.000
_cell.length_b   1.000
_cell.length_c   1.000
_cell.angle_alpha   90.00
_cell.angle_beta   90.00
_cell.angle_gamma   90.00
#
_symmetry.space_group_name_H-M   'P 1'
#
loop_
_entity.id
_entity.type
_entity.pdbx_description
1 polymer ?
#
loop_
_entity_poly.entity_id
_entity_poly.type
_entity_poly.pdbx_seq_one_letter_code
_entity_poly.pdbx_strand_id
1 'polypeptide(L)'
;MSLQITWVAGATGAGKTTWIRDHIDSLAVPCAYWHYAADAQSIEPSTIDATYLSYVCPGLRILRAAPSHGELAKLAEQVQHLLIELPSDIDRATLPELTATPAEYLWIQASNLAVDVGWASRTIAGGHGSSSTSPSQSIDLTGEILDPPSLAMLWTEITQGAYGEVQRAKALLETIEGYPLYFDYVAGSVQTDYEELEITRNLQGRPQRFSGLSIIGEVNHRTLQQSLKDASLDDRLIEYYQSQIQSMLQSPSVS
;
A
#
# COMPACT_ATOMS: atom_id res chain seq x y z
N MET A 1 -27.65 -11.36 0.27
CA MET A 1 -27.26 -10.45 1.37
C MET A 1 -27.16 -9.05 0.78
N SER A 2 -27.41 -7.99 1.54
CA SER A 2 -27.22 -6.62 1.04
C SER A 2 -25.75 -6.22 1.18
N LEU A 3 -25.11 -5.83 0.10
CA LEU A 3 -23.73 -5.34 0.10
C LEU A 3 -23.67 -3.95 0.76
N GLN A 4 -22.86 -3.78 1.79
CA GLN A 4 -22.54 -2.46 2.34
C GLN A 4 -21.39 -1.84 1.55
N ILE A 5 -21.45 -0.54 1.29
CA ILE A 5 -20.40 0.20 0.57
C ILE A 5 -19.91 1.34 1.47
N THR A 6 -18.61 1.43 1.69
CA THR A 6 -17.99 2.56 2.40
C THR A 6 -16.91 3.17 1.53
N TRP A 7 -17.07 4.45 1.20
CA TRP A 7 -16.05 5.28 0.59
C TRP A 7 -15.16 5.86 1.69
N VAL A 8 -13.86 5.66 1.59
CA VAL A 8 -12.87 6.09 2.58
C VAL A 8 -12.00 7.16 1.95
N ALA A 9 -12.13 8.39 2.45
CA ALA A 9 -11.39 9.55 2.00
C ALA A 9 -10.59 10.18 3.12
N GLY A 10 -9.68 11.07 2.77
CA GLY A 10 -8.79 11.75 3.70
C GLY A 10 -7.56 12.25 2.99
N ALA A 11 -6.86 13.18 3.61
CA ALA A 11 -5.60 13.71 3.10
C ALA A 11 -4.53 12.61 2.91
N THR A 12 -3.48 12.93 2.16
CA THR A 12 -2.32 12.03 2.01
C THR A 12 -1.70 11.79 3.37
N GLY A 13 -1.44 10.52 3.72
CA GLY A 13 -0.88 10.17 5.02
C GLY A 13 -1.88 10.11 6.18
N ALA A 14 -3.13 10.55 6.01
CA ALA A 14 -4.11 10.61 7.10
C ALA A 14 -4.45 9.25 7.74
N GLY A 15 -4.08 8.12 7.13
CA GLY A 15 -4.29 6.78 7.68
C GLY A 15 -5.47 6.03 7.07
N LYS A 16 -5.87 6.34 5.82
CA LYS A 16 -6.96 5.65 5.10
C LYS A 16 -6.77 4.13 5.06
N THR A 17 -5.63 3.68 4.53
CA THR A 17 -5.29 2.25 4.41
C THR A 17 -5.20 1.56 5.78
N THR A 18 -4.63 2.24 6.78
CA THR A 18 -4.59 1.76 8.18
C THR A 18 -5.99 1.54 8.74
N TRP A 19 -6.88 2.52 8.56
CA TRP A 19 -8.27 2.39 8.99
C TRP A 19 -8.99 1.25 8.27
N ILE A 20 -8.77 1.08 6.97
CA ILE A 20 -9.36 -0.02 6.18
C ILE A 20 -8.94 -1.38 6.74
N ARG A 21 -7.64 -1.58 6.99
CA ARG A 21 -7.09 -2.80 7.61
C ARG A 21 -7.80 -3.10 8.95
N ASP A 22 -7.74 -2.14 9.87
CA ASP A 22 -8.30 -2.30 11.22
C ASP A 22 -9.82 -2.52 11.18
N HIS A 23 -10.51 -1.89 10.22
CA HIS A 23 -11.94 -2.04 10.04
C HIS A 23 -12.31 -3.44 9.52
N ILE A 24 -11.58 -3.99 8.54
CA ILE A 24 -11.79 -5.35 8.05
C ILE A 24 -11.67 -6.35 9.21
N ASP A 25 -10.63 -6.23 10.02
CA ASP A 25 -10.40 -7.10 11.17
C ASP A 25 -11.55 -7.01 12.18
N SER A 26 -12.08 -5.80 12.41
CA SER A 26 -13.20 -5.58 13.33
C SER A 26 -14.55 -6.12 12.84
N LEU A 27 -14.79 -6.14 11.52
CA LEU A 27 -16.06 -6.55 10.94
C LEU A 27 -16.27 -8.06 11.01
N ALA A 28 -15.20 -8.84 10.87
CA ALA A 28 -15.24 -10.31 10.82
C ALA A 28 -16.22 -10.88 9.78
N VAL A 29 -16.41 -10.16 8.66
CA VAL A 29 -17.22 -10.60 7.52
C VAL A 29 -16.38 -10.62 6.24
N PRO A 30 -16.78 -11.37 5.20
CA PRO A 30 -16.08 -11.32 3.92
C PRO A 30 -16.18 -9.91 3.31
N CYS A 31 -15.02 -9.33 3.00
CA CYS A 31 -14.89 -7.97 2.48
C CYS A 31 -14.26 -7.96 1.08
N ALA A 32 -14.56 -6.92 0.32
CA ALA A 32 -13.84 -6.54 -0.88
C ALA A 32 -13.24 -5.15 -0.71
N TYR A 33 -12.12 -4.92 -1.38
CA TYR A 33 -11.43 -3.63 -1.42
C TYR A 33 -11.24 -3.18 -2.86
N TRP A 34 -11.42 -1.89 -3.09
CA TRP A 34 -11.11 -1.24 -4.36
C TRP A 34 -10.39 0.08 -4.11
N HIS A 35 -9.24 0.27 -4.76
CA HIS A 35 -8.62 1.58 -4.86
C HIS A 35 -9.25 2.34 -6.04
N TYR A 36 -9.97 3.42 -5.75
CA TYR A 36 -10.55 4.26 -6.78
C TYR A 36 -9.46 5.07 -7.48
N ALA A 37 -9.47 5.09 -8.80
CA ALA A 37 -8.66 6.00 -9.61
C ALA A 37 -9.57 6.73 -10.60
N ALA A 38 -9.45 8.05 -10.66
CA ALA A 38 -10.33 8.89 -11.48
C ALA A 38 -10.07 8.71 -12.98
N ASP A 39 -8.85 8.35 -13.37
CA ASP A 39 -8.45 8.01 -14.72
C ASP A 39 -8.18 6.51 -14.86
N ALA A 40 -8.94 5.85 -15.74
CA ALA A 40 -8.70 4.45 -16.10
C ALA A 40 -7.32 4.19 -16.75
N GLN A 41 -6.55 5.25 -17.01
CA GLN A 41 -5.20 5.24 -17.59
C GLN A 41 -4.09 5.40 -16.55
N SER A 42 -4.39 5.87 -15.33
CA SER A 42 -3.55 5.62 -14.17
C SER A 42 -3.76 4.17 -13.74
N ILE A 43 -3.29 3.26 -14.59
CA ILE A 43 -2.98 1.91 -14.15
C ILE A 43 -1.74 2.09 -13.28
N GLU A 44 -1.90 2.57 -12.04
CA GLU A 44 -0.94 2.24 -11.00
C GLU A 44 -1.14 0.73 -10.80
N PRO A 45 -0.25 -0.11 -11.35
CA PRO A 45 -0.43 -1.53 -11.31
C PRO A 45 -0.32 -1.93 -9.85
N SER A 46 -1.43 -2.41 -9.26
CA SER A 46 -1.48 -2.86 -7.87
C SER A 46 -0.85 -1.85 -6.90
N THR A 47 -1.64 -0.88 -6.43
CA THR A 47 -1.14 0.05 -5.42
C THR A 47 -0.46 -0.72 -4.29
N ILE A 48 0.65 -0.19 -3.80
CA ILE A 48 1.37 -0.73 -2.63
C ILE A 48 0.36 -1.08 -1.52
N ASP A 49 -0.69 -0.28 -1.37
CA ASP A 49 -1.80 -0.48 -0.43
C ASP A 49 -2.67 -1.71 -0.74
N ALA A 50 -3.07 -1.92 -2.00
CA ALA A 50 -3.84 -3.10 -2.39
C ALA A 50 -3.04 -4.39 -2.14
N THR A 51 -1.74 -4.36 -2.47
CA THR A 51 -0.83 -5.50 -2.23
C THR A 51 -0.62 -5.72 -0.74
N TYR A 52 -0.34 -4.67 0.02
CA TYR A 52 -0.22 -4.71 1.49
C TYR A 52 -1.47 -5.32 2.13
N LEU A 53 -2.65 -4.78 1.84
CA LEU A 53 -3.92 -5.29 2.36
C LEU A 53 -4.18 -6.75 1.96
N SER A 54 -3.76 -7.18 0.76
CA SER A 54 -3.89 -8.59 0.35
C SER A 54 -3.02 -9.54 1.16
N TYR A 55 -1.94 -9.04 1.76
CA TYR A 55 -1.06 -9.81 2.64
C TYR A 55 -1.53 -9.80 4.08
N VAL A 56 -1.97 -8.65 4.61
CA VAL A 56 -2.34 -8.51 6.02
C VAL A 56 -3.80 -8.82 6.34
N CYS A 57 -4.69 -8.87 5.33
CA CYS A 57 -6.09 -9.21 5.51
C CYS A 57 -6.45 -10.51 4.75
N PRO A 58 -6.27 -11.70 5.35
CA PRO A 58 -6.59 -12.97 4.71
C PRO A 58 -8.05 -13.03 4.25
N GLY A 59 -8.25 -13.40 2.98
CA GLY A 59 -9.59 -13.52 2.40
C GLY A 59 -10.20 -12.21 1.88
N LEU A 60 -9.50 -11.07 2.00
CA LEU A 60 -9.89 -9.82 1.36
C LEU A 60 -9.88 -9.97 -0.16
N ARG A 61 -11.01 -9.65 -0.81
CA ARG A 61 -11.10 -9.64 -2.27
C ARG A 61 -10.68 -8.29 -2.84
N ILE A 62 -9.52 -8.25 -3.49
CA ILE A 62 -9.03 -7.05 -4.19
C ILE A 62 -9.70 -6.91 -5.57
N LEU A 63 -10.33 -5.76 -5.82
CA LEU A 63 -10.86 -5.38 -7.12
C LEU A 63 -9.84 -4.52 -7.87
N ARG A 64 -9.51 -4.89 -9.11
CA ARG A 64 -8.52 -4.21 -9.95
C ARG A 64 -9.10 -3.16 -10.89
N ALA A 65 -10.41 -3.10 -10.99
CA ALA A 65 -11.13 -2.16 -11.85
C ALA A 65 -12.44 -1.76 -11.17
N ALA A 66 -12.99 -0.62 -11.61
CA ALA A 66 -14.30 -0.17 -11.18
C ALA A 66 -15.35 -1.25 -11.46
N PRO A 67 -16.08 -1.74 -10.44
CA PRO A 67 -17.09 -2.76 -10.66
C PRO A 67 -18.29 -2.16 -11.39
N SER A 68 -18.72 -2.79 -12.47
CA SER A 68 -20.00 -2.50 -13.11
C SER A 68 -21.17 -2.92 -12.21
N HIS A 69 -22.38 -2.43 -12.52
CA HIS A 69 -23.61 -2.81 -11.81
C HIS A 69 -23.83 -4.32 -11.73
N GLY A 70 -23.58 -5.05 -12.82
CA GLY A 70 -23.70 -6.51 -12.83
C GLY A 70 -22.63 -7.20 -11.99
N GLU A 71 -21.43 -6.62 -11.89
CA GLU A 71 -20.36 -7.13 -11.04
C GLU A 71 -20.63 -6.84 -9.55
N LEU A 72 -21.20 -5.70 -9.21
CA LEU A 72 -21.66 -5.40 -7.84
C LEU A 72 -22.72 -6.40 -7.37
N ALA A 73 -23.67 -6.75 -8.24
CA ALA A 73 -24.68 -7.77 -7.90
C ALA A 73 -24.05 -9.14 -7.63
N LYS A 74 -23.09 -9.58 -8.46
CA LYS A 74 -22.33 -10.83 -8.24
C LYS A 74 -21.43 -10.75 -7.00
N LEU A 75 -20.87 -9.57 -6.72
CA LEU A 75 -20.02 -9.34 -5.57
C LEU A 75 -20.84 -9.47 -4.26
N ALA A 76 -22.07 -8.97 -4.25
CA ALA A 76 -23.01 -9.08 -3.12
C ALA A 76 -23.41 -10.53 -2.76
N GLU A 77 -23.13 -11.49 -3.64
CA GLU A 77 -23.31 -12.93 -3.35
C GLU A 77 -22.12 -13.51 -2.56
N GLN A 78 -20.98 -12.82 -2.52
CA GLN A 78 -19.70 -13.34 -2.02
C GLN A 78 -19.14 -12.54 -0.84
N VAL A 79 -19.39 -11.23 -0.82
CA VAL A 79 -18.92 -10.34 0.24
C VAL A 79 -20.08 -9.53 0.81
N GLN A 80 -19.92 -9.14 2.07
CA GLN A 80 -20.89 -8.33 2.79
C GLN A 80 -20.53 -6.83 2.77
N HIS A 81 -19.25 -6.51 2.60
CA HIS A 81 -18.76 -5.13 2.61
C HIS A 81 -17.80 -4.87 1.44
N LEU A 82 -17.99 -3.76 0.74
CA LEU A 82 -17.05 -3.20 -0.23
C LEU A 82 -16.48 -1.88 0.33
N LEU A 83 -15.17 -1.86 0.56
CA LEU A 83 -14.40 -0.70 1.02
C LEU A 83 -13.71 -0.07 -0.20
N ILE A 84 -13.94 1.22 -0.41
CA ILE A 84 -13.41 1.95 -1.56
C ILE A 84 -12.50 3.07 -1.07
N GLU A 85 -11.19 2.95 -1.27
CA GLU A 85 -10.23 4.00 -0.90
C GLU A 85 -10.16 5.06 -2.00
N LEU A 86 -10.35 6.33 -1.61
CA LEU A 86 -10.27 7.48 -2.50
C LEU A 86 -8.89 8.16 -2.45
N PRO A 87 -8.37 8.64 -3.60
CA PRO A 87 -7.26 9.56 -3.65
C PRO A 87 -7.54 10.84 -2.85
N SER A 88 -6.47 11.49 -2.40
CA SER A 88 -6.53 12.61 -1.45
C SER A 88 -7.12 13.91 -2.04
N ASP A 89 -7.17 14.02 -3.36
CA ASP A 89 -7.52 15.21 -4.15
C ASP A 89 -8.88 15.07 -4.87
N ILE A 90 -9.65 14.03 -4.56
CA ILE A 90 -10.92 13.77 -5.23
C ILE A 90 -12.01 14.73 -4.76
N ASP A 91 -12.67 15.34 -5.74
CA ASP A 91 -13.95 16.02 -5.54
C ASP A 91 -15.09 14.98 -5.53
N ARG A 92 -15.92 14.98 -4.49
CA ARG A 92 -17.11 14.10 -4.39
C ARG A 92 -17.99 14.16 -5.64
N ALA A 93 -18.10 15.34 -6.27
CA ALA A 93 -18.94 15.52 -7.45
C ALA A 93 -18.49 14.67 -8.67
N THR A 94 -17.26 14.17 -8.66
CA THR A 94 -16.72 13.32 -9.75
C THR A 94 -16.90 11.83 -9.50
N LEU A 95 -17.33 11.44 -8.29
CA LEU A 95 -17.51 10.04 -7.94
C LEU A 95 -18.66 9.41 -8.73
N PRO A 96 -18.48 8.18 -9.25
CA PRO A 96 -19.55 7.49 -9.94
C PRO A 96 -20.65 7.12 -8.96
N GLU A 97 -21.90 7.21 -9.41
CA GLU A 97 -23.02 6.61 -8.68
C GLU A 97 -22.92 5.08 -8.78
N LEU A 98 -22.57 4.44 -7.67
CA LEU A 98 -22.74 3.00 -7.50
C LEU A 98 -24.18 2.79 -7.03
N THR A 99 -25.10 2.47 -7.96
CA THR A 99 -26.54 2.53 -7.66
C THR A 99 -27.01 1.47 -6.63
N ALA A 100 -28.08 1.84 -5.90
CA ALA A 100 -29.01 1.01 -5.12
C ALA A 100 -28.62 0.53 -3.70
N THR A 101 -27.54 1.01 -3.10
CA THR A 101 -27.21 0.67 -1.69
C THR A 101 -26.80 1.92 -0.91
N PRO A 102 -27.23 2.08 0.36
CA PRO A 102 -26.74 3.19 1.17
C PRO A 102 -25.22 3.10 1.28
N ALA A 103 -24.54 4.08 0.69
CA ALA A 103 -23.10 4.21 0.77
C ALA A 103 -22.74 5.12 1.95
N GLU A 104 -21.85 4.66 2.82
CA GLU A 104 -21.23 5.51 3.83
C GLU A 104 -20.06 6.27 3.19
N TYR A 105 -19.93 7.55 3.54
CA TYR A 105 -18.82 8.39 3.13
C TYR A 105 -18.03 8.77 4.37
N LEU A 106 -16.87 8.15 4.52
CA LEU A 106 -16.00 8.33 5.67
C LEU A 106 -14.86 9.29 5.33
N TRP A 107 -14.63 10.26 6.22
CA TRP A 107 -13.46 11.12 6.18
C TRP A 107 -12.49 10.79 7.32
N ILE A 108 -11.26 10.46 6.97
CA ILE A 108 -10.15 10.30 7.91
C ILE A 108 -9.47 11.65 8.10
N GLN A 109 -9.68 12.25 9.28
CA GLN A 109 -9.17 13.56 9.63
C GLN A 109 -7.70 13.48 10.03
N ALA A 110 -6.82 14.09 9.24
CA ALA A 110 -5.43 14.25 9.64
C ALA A 110 -5.31 15.10 10.91
N SER A 111 -4.49 14.69 11.87
CA SER A 111 -4.32 15.32 13.19
C SER A 111 -3.83 16.78 13.12
N ASN A 112 -3.09 17.11 12.06
CA ASN A 112 -2.45 18.41 11.82
C ASN A 112 -3.16 19.28 10.78
N LEU A 113 -4.27 18.81 10.19
CA LEU A 113 -5.05 19.56 9.20
C LEU A 113 -6.50 19.57 9.67
N ALA A 114 -7.10 20.73 9.90
CA ALA A 114 -8.53 20.84 10.20
C ALA A 114 -9.28 21.18 8.92
N VAL A 115 -9.90 20.16 8.31
CA VAL A 115 -10.66 20.29 7.05
C VAL A 115 -12.06 19.76 7.28
N ASP A 116 -13.06 20.64 7.19
CA ASP A 116 -14.45 20.21 7.09
C ASP A 116 -14.79 20.02 5.61
N VAL A 117 -15.05 18.77 5.23
CA VAL A 117 -15.41 18.42 3.85
C VAL A 117 -16.92 18.58 3.59
N GLY A 118 -17.76 18.71 4.61
CA GLY A 118 -19.21 18.94 4.51
C GLY A 118 -20.04 17.81 3.88
N TRP A 119 -19.40 16.85 3.20
CA TRP A 119 -20.07 15.77 2.49
C TRP A 119 -19.93 14.38 3.12
N ALA A 120 -19.01 14.23 4.09
CA ALA A 120 -18.81 12.97 4.80
C ALA A 120 -19.98 12.72 5.77
N SER A 121 -20.47 11.48 5.80
CA SER A 121 -21.46 11.04 6.79
C SER A 121 -20.83 10.83 8.17
N ARG A 122 -19.52 10.57 8.21
CA ARG A 122 -18.76 10.35 9.44
C ARG A 122 -17.33 10.84 9.27
N THR A 123 -16.77 11.36 10.35
CA THR A 123 -15.36 11.74 10.46
C THR A 123 -14.69 10.93 11.56
N ILE A 124 -13.50 10.38 11.30
CA ILE A 124 -12.69 9.63 12.26
C ILE A 124 -11.31 10.29 12.37
N ALA A 125 -10.76 10.33 13.58
CA ALA A 125 -9.40 10.84 13.79
C ALA A 125 -8.37 9.91 13.15
N GLY A 126 -7.45 10.48 12.39
CA GLY A 126 -6.34 9.80 11.73
C GLY A 126 -4.97 10.27 12.21
N GLY A 127 -3.94 9.89 11.47
CA GLY A 127 -2.55 10.25 11.72
C GLY A 127 -2.17 11.64 11.20
N HIS A 128 -0.87 11.90 11.09
CA HIS A 128 -0.38 13.10 10.40
C HIS A 128 -0.68 13.01 8.90
N GLY A 129 -1.18 14.09 8.32
CA GLY A 129 -1.44 14.19 6.90
C GLY A 129 -0.73 15.37 6.25
N SER A 130 -0.68 15.35 4.92
CA SER A 130 -0.21 16.45 4.10
C SER A 130 -1.27 16.82 3.06
N SER A 131 -1.54 18.11 2.93
CA SER A 131 -2.26 18.68 1.79
C SER A 131 -1.26 18.92 0.66
N SER A 132 -0.78 17.82 0.06
CA SER A 132 0.23 17.90 -1.00
C SER A 132 -0.41 18.07 -2.36
N THR A 133 0.08 19.02 -3.15
CA THR A 133 -0.08 19.06 -4.61
C THR A 133 1.21 18.66 -5.32
N SER A 134 2.19 18.12 -4.59
CA SER A 134 3.48 17.72 -5.14
C SER A 134 3.31 16.52 -6.08
N PRO A 135 4.21 16.36 -7.05
CA PRO A 135 4.15 15.24 -7.97
C PRO A 135 4.25 13.92 -7.19
N SER A 136 3.44 12.96 -7.64
CA SER A 136 3.52 11.56 -7.22
C SER A 136 4.30 10.77 -8.27
N GLN A 137 5.20 9.91 -7.81
CA GLN A 137 6.01 9.05 -8.66
C GLN A 137 6.07 7.64 -8.07
N SER A 138 6.04 6.64 -8.94
CA SER A 138 6.14 5.23 -8.59
C SER A 138 7.30 4.58 -9.34
N ILE A 139 8.05 3.71 -8.65
CA ILE A 139 9.13 2.90 -9.21
C ILE A 139 8.75 1.43 -9.04
N ASP A 140 8.61 0.70 -10.15
CA ASP A 140 8.45 -0.75 -10.15
C ASP A 140 9.79 -1.41 -9.84
N LEU A 141 9.78 -2.25 -8.82
CA LEU A 141 10.94 -3.00 -8.31
C LEU A 141 10.64 -4.51 -8.29
N THR A 142 9.62 -4.95 -9.02
CA THR A 142 9.25 -6.37 -9.11
C THR A 142 10.44 -7.19 -9.61
N GLY A 143 10.81 -8.20 -8.83
CA GLY A 143 11.97 -9.06 -9.11
C GLY A 143 13.32 -8.50 -8.63
N GLU A 144 13.36 -7.26 -8.15
CA GLU A 144 14.51 -6.73 -7.43
C GLU A 144 14.53 -7.27 -6.00
N ILE A 145 15.72 -7.62 -5.51
CA ILE A 145 15.94 -8.06 -4.12
C ILE A 145 17.02 -7.16 -3.55
N LEU A 146 16.70 -6.45 -2.48
CA LEU A 146 17.66 -5.62 -1.77
C LEU A 146 18.20 -6.37 -0.55
N ASP A 147 19.49 -6.20 -0.25
CA ASP A 147 20.01 -6.66 1.03
C ASP A 147 19.48 -5.75 2.17
N PRO A 148 19.14 -6.32 3.34
CA PRO A 148 18.52 -5.54 4.42
C PRO A 148 19.36 -4.33 4.91
N PRO A 149 20.70 -4.41 5.04
CA PRO A 149 21.52 -3.25 5.38
C PRO A 149 21.43 -2.10 4.37
N SER A 150 21.57 -2.37 3.07
CA SER A 150 21.45 -1.35 2.03
C SER A 150 20.04 -0.76 1.98
N LEU A 151 19.02 -1.60 2.17
CA LEU A 151 17.63 -1.15 2.22
C LEU A 151 17.37 -0.19 3.39
N ALA A 152 17.87 -0.50 4.59
CA ALA A 152 17.74 0.38 5.75
C ALA A 152 18.42 1.74 5.52
N MET A 153 19.60 1.73 4.88
CA MET A 153 20.32 2.95 4.50
C MET A 153 19.54 3.76 3.47
N LEU A 154 19.09 3.14 2.37
CA LEU A 154 18.31 3.80 1.34
C LEU A 154 17.02 4.42 1.87
N TRP A 155 16.29 3.70 2.73
CA TRP A 155 15.08 4.22 3.34
C TRP A 155 15.37 5.47 4.19
N THR A 156 16.47 5.45 4.94
CA THR A 156 16.94 6.62 5.71
C THR A 156 17.27 7.78 4.78
N GLU A 157 17.99 7.55 3.70
CA GLU A 157 18.34 8.57 2.71
C GLU A 157 17.09 9.18 2.03
N ILE A 158 16.12 8.35 1.66
CA ILE A 158 14.83 8.80 1.09
C ILE A 158 14.11 9.71 2.09
N THR A 159 13.92 9.25 3.32
CA THR A 159 13.13 9.97 4.33
C THR A 159 13.83 11.22 4.87
N GLN A 160 15.16 11.28 4.84
CA GLN A 160 15.97 12.45 5.22
C GLN A 160 16.29 13.40 4.06
N GLY A 161 15.74 13.13 2.87
CA GLY A 161 15.76 14.05 1.74
C GLY A 161 17.07 14.08 0.94
N ALA A 162 17.86 13.01 0.97
CA ALA A 162 19.06 12.87 0.12
C ALA A 162 18.74 12.99 -1.38
N TYR A 163 17.50 12.66 -1.75
CA TYR A 163 17.00 12.70 -3.13
C TYR A 163 16.09 13.90 -3.41
N GLY A 164 15.87 14.81 -2.46
CA GLY A 164 14.91 15.92 -2.55
C GLY A 164 13.87 15.88 -1.44
N GLU A 165 12.88 16.78 -1.50
CA GLU A 165 11.89 16.93 -0.44
C GLU A 165 10.80 15.85 -0.55
N VAL A 166 10.82 14.88 0.36
CA VAL A 166 9.82 13.81 0.46
C VAL A 166 8.74 14.18 1.46
N GLN A 167 7.48 14.22 1.02
CA GLN A 167 6.32 14.43 1.89
C GLN A 167 5.64 13.12 2.27
N ARG A 168 5.65 12.14 1.36
CA ARG A 168 5.16 10.78 1.56
C ARG A 168 6.10 9.82 0.86
N ALA A 169 6.40 8.70 1.50
CA ALA A 169 6.96 7.54 0.82
C ALA A 169 6.28 6.27 1.32
N LYS A 170 5.91 5.37 0.42
CA LYS A 170 5.51 3.99 0.73
C LYS A 170 6.39 3.05 -0.06
N ALA A 171 6.80 1.93 0.52
CA ALA A 171 7.47 0.90 -0.24
C ALA A 171 6.97 -0.49 0.16
N LEU A 172 6.97 -1.42 -0.80
CA LEU A 172 6.80 -2.84 -0.56
C LEU A 172 7.93 -3.53 -1.29
N LEU A 173 8.87 -4.10 -0.55
CA LEU A 173 10.18 -4.51 -1.09
C LEU A 173 10.54 -5.92 -0.66
N GLU A 174 11.14 -6.66 -1.58
CA GLU A 174 11.55 -8.04 -1.38
C GLU A 174 12.91 -8.11 -0.73
N THR A 175 13.02 -8.96 0.28
CA THR A 175 14.28 -9.23 0.96
C THR A 175 14.90 -10.52 0.49
N ILE A 176 16.20 -10.64 0.70
CA ILE A 176 16.93 -11.89 0.45
C ILE A 176 16.40 -13.07 1.28
N GLU A 177 15.71 -12.77 2.38
CA GLU A 177 15.09 -13.74 3.27
C GLU A 177 13.77 -14.32 2.74
N GLY A 178 13.27 -13.79 1.62
CA GLY A 178 12.13 -14.30 0.88
C GLY A 178 10.77 -13.78 1.38
N TYR A 179 10.74 -12.87 2.35
CA TYR A 179 9.53 -12.16 2.77
C TYR A 179 9.60 -10.67 2.42
N PRO A 180 8.46 -9.97 2.21
CA PRO A 180 8.45 -8.56 1.90
C PRO A 180 8.50 -7.71 3.17
N LEU A 181 9.09 -6.53 3.04
CA LEU A 181 8.99 -5.44 4.00
C LEU A 181 8.07 -4.35 3.46
N TYR A 182 7.16 -3.88 4.30
CA TYR A 182 6.33 -2.71 4.05
C TYR A 182 6.89 -1.49 4.76
N PHE A 183 7.07 -0.40 4.04
CA PHE A 183 7.56 0.86 4.57
C PHE A 183 6.50 1.93 4.40
N ASP A 184 6.33 2.75 5.44
CA ASP A 184 5.38 3.84 5.46
C ASP A 184 6.00 5.06 6.13
N TYR A 185 6.18 6.14 5.37
CA TYR A 185 6.65 7.43 5.86
C TYR A 185 5.74 8.58 5.44
N VAL A 186 5.45 9.45 6.40
CA VAL A 186 4.83 10.78 6.20
C VAL A 186 5.73 11.84 6.83
N ALA A 187 5.99 12.94 6.14
CA ALA A 187 6.80 14.03 6.68
C ALA A 187 6.22 14.57 7.99
N GLY A 188 7.10 14.78 8.98
CA GLY A 188 6.73 15.22 10.33
C GLY A 188 6.25 14.09 11.25
N SER A 189 6.13 12.85 10.76
CA SER A 189 5.96 11.68 11.64
C SER A 189 7.30 11.25 12.25
N VAL A 190 7.26 10.71 13.47
CA VAL A 190 8.44 10.26 14.22
C VAL A 190 8.81 8.81 13.87
N GLN A 191 7.88 8.07 13.25
CA GLN A 191 8.06 6.67 12.89
C GLN A 191 8.55 6.55 11.45
N THR A 192 9.70 5.90 11.27
CA THR A 192 10.25 5.49 9.98
C THR A 192 10.43 3.96 9.93
N ASP A 193 9.68 3.24 10.76
CA ASP A 193 9.81 1.78 10.88
C ASP A 193 9.18 1.07 9.67
N TYR A 194 9.61 -0.17 9.48
CA TYR A 194 9.04 -1.09 8.50
C TYR A 194 8.29 -2.22 9.19
N GLU A 195 7.35 -2.82 8.47
CA GLU A 195 6.60 -4.00 8.88
C GLU A 195 7.09 -5.20 8.06
N GLU A 196 7.51 -6.28 8.74
CA GLU A 196 7.77 -7.55 8.07
C GLU A 196 6.44 -8.25 7.78
N LEU A 197 6.18 -8.59 6.51
CA LEU A 197 4.91 -9.20 6.13
C LEU A 197 5.02 -10.71 6.21
N GLU A 198 4.22 -11.32 7.10
CA GLU A 198 4.22 -12.76 7.39
C GLU A 198 3.53 -13.60 6.29
N ILE A 199 4.07 -13.55 5.07
CA ILE A 199 3.63 -14.40 3.96
C ILE A 199 4.65 -15.49 3.66
N THR A 200 4.23 -16.51 2.90
CA THR A 200 5.10 -17.62 2.50
C THR A 200 6.38 -17.10 1.85
N ARG A 201 7.52 -17.55 2.38
CA ARG A 201 8.84 -17.16 1.86
C ARG A 201 9.03 -17.63 0.42
N ASN A 202 9.54 -16.76 -0.43
CA ASN A 202 10.03 -17.11 -1.76
C ASN A 202 11.56 -17.16 -1.77
N LEU A 203 12.10 -18.38 -1.83
CA LEU A 203 13.54 -18.64 -1.89
C LEU A 203 13.94 -19.31 -3.22
N GLN A 204 13.23 -19.02 -4.31
CA GLN A 204 13.43 -19.65 -5.64
C GLN A 204 13.97 -18.67 -6.68
N GLY A 205 14.92 -17.83 -6.28
CA GLY A 205 15.48 -16.75 -7.09
C GLY A 205 14.67 -15.46 -6.96
N ARG A 206 14.53 -14.74 -8.08
CA ARG A 206 13.81 -13.46 -8.15
C ARG A 206 12.30 -13.65 -8.00
N PRO A 207 11.65 -12.96 -7.05
CA PRO A 207 10.20 -13.05 -6.86
C PRO A 207 9.43 -12.45 -8.04
N GLN A 208 8.27 -13.03 -8.33
CA GLN A 208 7.32 -12.49 -9.33
C GLN A 208 6.17 -11.71 -8.69
N ARG A 209 6.15 -11.62 -7.35
CA ARG A 209 5.18 -10.81 -6.61
C ARG A 209 5.56 -9.33 -6.70
N PHE A 210 4.55 -8.48 -6.63
CA PHE A 210 4.73 -7.04 -6.78
C PHE A 210 5.74 -6.49 -5.77
N SER A 211 6.57 -5.56 -6.20
CA SER A 211 7.41 -4.73 -5.36
C SER A 211 7.55 -3.35 -5.96
N GLY A 212 7.62 -2.33 -5.12
CA GLY A 212 7.72 -0.97 -5.61
C GLY A 212 7.86 0.07 -4.52
N LEU A 213 8.14 1.28 -4.97
CA LEU A 213 8.29 2.48 -4.15
C LEU A 213 7.37 3.55 -4.73
N SER A 214 6.57 4.20 -3.90
CA SER A 214 5.74 5.34 -4.25
C SER A 214 6.15 6.53 -3.40
N ILE A 215 6.42 7.67 -4.03
CA ILE A 215 6.86 8.90 -3.39
C ILE A 215 5.98 10.06 -3.85
N ILE A 216 5.63 10.92 -2.88
CA ILE A 216 5.05 12.24 -3.15
C ILE A 216 6.02 13.28 -2.64
N GLY A 217 6.49 14.15 -3.53
CA GLY A 217 7.51 15.14 -3.21
C GLY A 217 8.32 15.60 -4.43
N GLU A 218 9.14 16.62 -4.23
CA GLU A 218 10.05 17.14 -5.26
C GLU A 218 11.37 16.36 -5.18
N VAL A 219 11.42 15.23 -5.88
CA VAL A 219 12.55 14.28 -5.84
C VAL A 219 13.27 14.13 -7.17
N ASN A 220 14.59 13.94 -7.11
CA ASN A 220 15.42 13.54 -8.23
C ASN A 220 15.26 12.03 -8.49
N HIS A 221 14.21 11.69 -9.23
CA HIS A 221 13.84 10.33 -9.60
C HIS A 221 14.99 9.53 -10.23
N ARG A 222 15.80 10.16 -11.09
CA ARG A 222 16.89 9.46 -11.79
C ARG A 222 17.95 8.98 -10.80
N THR A 223 18.36 9.85 -9.87
CA THR A 223 19.36 9.50 -8.86
C THR A 223 18.82 8.43 -7.92
N LEU A 224 17.58 8.56 -7.48
CA LEU A 224 16.93 7.54 -6.63
C LEU A 224 16.86 6.17 -7.31
N GLN A 225 16.41 6.13 -8.58
CA GLN A 225 16.32 4.89 -9.33
C GLN A 225 17.70 4.22 -9.51
N GLN A 226 18.75 5.02 -9.69
CA GLN A 226 20.12 4.50 -9.76
C GLN A 226 20.56 3.92 -8.41
N SER A 227 20.32 4.62 -7.30
CA SER A 227 20.67 4.11 -5.96
C SER A 227 19.93 2.82 -5.62
N LEU A 228 18.64 2.70 -5.98
CA LEU A 228 17.87 1.46 -5.82
C LEU A 228 18.50 0.30 -6.59
N LYS A 229 18.91 0.55 -7.85
CA LYS A 229 19.56 -0.45 -8.68
C LYS A 229 20.94 -0.85 -8.14
N ASP A 230 21.69 0.10 -7.59
CA ASP A 230 23.02 -0.17 -7.02
C ASP A 230 22.93 -0.98 -5.72
N ALA A 231 21.80 -0.90 -5.01
CA ALA A 231 21.51 -1.71 -3.82
C ALA A 231 20.86 -3.08 -4.12
N SER A 232 20.43 -3.32 -5.37
CA SER A 232 19.88 -4.61 -5.76
C SER A 232 20.97 -5.69 -5.84
N LEU A 233 20.65 -6.88 -5.35
CA LEU A 233 21.51 -8.05 -5.45
C LEU A 233 21.51 -8.64 -6.87
N ASP A 234 22.68 -9.11 -7.30
CA ASP A 234 22.82 -9.91 -8.52
C ASP A 234 22.35 -11.36 -8.32
N ASP A 235 22.09 -12.06 -9.42
CA ASP A 235 21.54 -13.42 -9.40
C ASP A 235 22.44 -14.41 -8.66
N ARG A 236 23.76 -14.23 -8.70
CA ARG A 236 24.71 -15.14 -8.05
C ARG A 236 24.64 -15.00 -6.54
N LEU A 237 24.56 -13.77 -6.03
CA LEU A 237 24.37 -13.50 -4.62
C LEU A 237 23.00 -13.98 -4.14
N ILE A 238 21.94 -13.77 -4.94
CA ILE A 238 20.60 -14.26 -4.64
C ILE A 238 20.61 -15.78 -4.48
N GLU A 239 21.12 -16.51 -5.47
CA GLU A 239 21.22 -17.97 -5.45
C GLU A 239 22.03 -18.48 -4.25
N TYR A 240 23.18 -17.84 -3.97
CA TYR A 240 24.04 -18.21 -2.85
C TYR A 240 23.33 -18.08 -1.50
N TYR A 241 22.76 -16.91 -1.19
CA TYR A 241 22.13 -16.67 0.10
C TYR A 241 20.84 -17.48 0.27
N GLN A 242 19.99 -17.57 -0.76
CA GLN A 242 18.76 -18.36 -0.67
C GLN A 242 19.05 -19.85 -0.49
N SER A 243 20.09 -20.39 -1.13
CA SER A 243 20.53 -21.78 -0.90
C SER A 243 20.99 -22.03 0.54
N GLN A 244 21.67 -21.05 1.15
CA GLN A 244 22.06 -21.12 2.56
C GLN A 244 20.84 -21.11 3.48
N ILE A 245 19.90 -20.19 3.28
CA ILE A 245 18.67 -20.10 4.08
C ILE A 245 17.86 -21.38 3.96
N GLN A 246 17.68 -21.91 2.74
CA GLN A 246 17.01 -23.19 2.53
C GLN A 246 17.67 -24.34 3.31
N SER A 247 19.01 -24.38 3.33
CA SER A 247 19.76 -25.40 4.08
C SER A 247 19.56 -25.27 5.60
N MET A 248 19.52 -24.03 6.12
CA MET A 248 19.25 -23.76 7.53
C MET A 248 17.83 -24.18 7.93
N LEU A 249 16.83 -23.89 7.09
CA LEU A 249 15.43 -24.26 7.33
C LEU A 249 15.18 -25.78 7.25
N GLN A 250 16.00 -26.51 6.50
CA GLN A 250 15.93 -27.98 6.39
C GLN A 250 16.74 -28.71 7.47
N SER A 251 17.58 -27.99 8.21
CA SER A 251 18.35 -28.57 9.30
C SER A 251 17.41 -28.81 10.49
N PRO A 252 17.26 -30.06 11.00
CA PRO A 252 16.40 -30.31 12.14
C PRO A 252 16.91 -29.49 13.33
N SER A 253 15.99 -28.83 14.04
CA SER A 253 16.28 -28.25 15.35
C SER A 253 16.91 -29.35 16.21
N VAL A 254 18.21 -29.21 16.48
CA VAL A 254 18.88 -30.04 17.47
C VAL A 254 18.23 -29.66 18.80
N SER A 255 17.42 -30.60 19.28
CA SER A 255 16.69 -30.63 20.56
C SER A 255 17.51 -30.14 21.75
#